data_AF-A0A263NT52-F1
#
_entry.id   AF-A0A263NT52-F1
#
_cell.length_a   1.000
_cell.length_b   1.000
_cell.length_c   1.000
_cell.angle_alpha   90.00
_cell.angle_beta   90.00
_cell.angle_gamma   90.00
#
_symmetry.space_group_name_H-M   'P 1'
#
loop_
_entity.id
_entity.type
_entity.pdbx_description
1 polymer ?
#
loop_
_entity_poly.entity_id
_entity_poly.type
_entity_poly.pdbx_seq_one_letter_code
_entity_poly.pdbx_strand_id
1 'polypeptide(L)'
;MSTLPGFSLPEDLLCVSQEAEAGIPIDAITCALDRADSVLMLLEDHLDGDKPALSNRVLSSVIWDVRGTLGLIKTLALYGDTSSVPMGQKGGAL
;
A
#
# COMPACT_ATOMS: atom_id res chain seq x y z
N MET A 1 27.77 2.26 13.24
CA MET A 1 27.40 1.93 11.85
C MET A 1 26.14 1.09 11.93
N SER A 2 24.97 1.71 11.71
CA SER A 2 23.70 0.98 11.72
C SER A 2 23.59 0.21 10.41
N THR A 3 23.49 -1.10 10.49
CA THR A 3 23.24 -1.99 9.35
C THR A 3 21.88 -1.65 8.76
N LEU A 4 21.83 -1.26 7.50
CA LEU A 4 20.58 -1.18 6.75
C LEU A 4 19.90 -2.57 6.83
N PRO A 5 18.59 -2.66 7.13
CA PRO A 5 17.89 -3.94 7.10
C PRO A 5 18.09 -4.54 5.71
N GLY A 6 18.60 -5.77 5.65
CA GLY A 6 18.79 -6.46 4.39
C GLY A 6 17.43 -6.71 3.75
N PHE A 7 17.05 -5.90 2.77
CA PHE A 7 15.88 -6.15 1.95
C PHE A 7 16.18 -7.38 1.09
N SER A 8 15.51 -8.49 1.39
CA SER A 8 15.67 -9.77 0.71
C SER A 8 14.74 -9.91 -0.49
N LEU A 9 13.64 -9.15 -0.48
CA LEU A 9 12.61 -9.11 -1.50
C LEU A 9 12.19 -7.66 -1.79
N PRO A 10 11.73 -7.31 -3.01
CA PRO A 10 11.22 -5.97 -3.33
C PRO A 10 10.12 -5.49 -2.38
N GLU A 11 9.27 -6.41 -1.92
CA GLU A 11 8.22 -6.15 -0.93
C GLU A 11 8.77 -5.75 0.45
N ASP A 12 10.00 -6.12 0.81
CA ASP A 12 10.61 -5.71 2.08
C ASP A 12 10.86 -4.20 2.12
N LEU A 13 11.04 -3.56 0.95
CA LEU A 13 11.20 -2.12 0.81
C LEU A 13 9.89 -1.36 1.09
N LEU A 14 8.77 -2.08 1.07
CA LEU A 14 7.43 -1.57 1.32
C LEU A 14 6.97 -1.85 2.76
N CYS A 15 7.72 -2.67 3.53
CA CYS A 15 7.43 -2.91 4.93
C CYS A 15 7.72 -1.65 5.76
N VAL A 16 6.73 -1.18 6.50
CA VAL A 16 6.91 -0.09 7.46
C VAL A 16 7.74 -0.60 8.64
N SER A 17 8.78 0.15 9.01
CA SER A 17 9.60 -0.17 10.18
C SER A 17 8.73 -0.23 11.44
N GLN A 18 9.04 -1.18 12.32
CA GLN A 18 8.46 -1.27 13.66
C GLN A 18 8.78 -0.02 14.52
N GLU A 19 9.81 0.75 14.15
CA GLU A 19 10.18 2.01 14.81
C GLU A 19 9.61 3.27 14.13
N ALA A 20 8.75 3.11 13.12
CA ALA A 20 8.20 4.24 12.39
C ALA A 20 7.33 5.14 13.30
N GLU A 21 7.46 6.45 13.12
CA GLU A 21 6.69 7.44 13.87
C GLU A 21 5.19 7.31 13.56
N ALA A 22 4.35 7.64 14.55
CA ALA A 22 2.90 7.64 14.37
C ALA A 22 2.49 8.55 13.20
N GLY A 23 1.62 8.05 12.32
CA GLY A 23 1.19 8.75 11.09
C GLY A 23 1.88 8.24 9.82
N ILE A 24 3.14 7.80 9.89
CA ILE A 24 3.85 7.19 8.74
C ILE A 24 3.11 5.96 8.16
N PRO A 25 2.51 5.06 8.96
CA PRO A 25 1.71 3.97 8.41
C PRO A 25 0.51 4.44 7.58
N ILE A 26 -0.11 5.59 7.92
CA ILE A 26 -1.25 6.15 7.18
C ILE A 26 -0.76 6.68 5.82
N ASP A 27 0.34 7.42 5.80
CA ASP A 27 0.93 7.92 4.55
C ASP A 27 1.33 6.76 3.62
N ALA A 28 1.87 5.68 4.19
CA ALA A 28 2.19 4.47 3.45
C ALA A 28 0.94 3.77 2.87
N ILE A 29 -0.18 3.75 3.62
CA ILE A 29 -1.46 3.22 3.12
C ILE A 29 -1.99 4.08 1.97
N THR A 30 -2.01 5.41 2.14
CA THR A 30 -2.45 6.35 1.10
C THR A 30 -1.62 6.19 -0.17
N CYS A 31 -0.29 6.15 -0.03
CA CYS A 31 0.61 5.94 -1.16
C CYS A 31 0.36 4.59 -1.88
N ALA A 32 0.11 3.53 -1.12
CA ALA A 32 -0.22 2.24 -1.71
C ALA A 32 -1.58 2.27 -2.44
N LEU A 33 -2.57 2.97 -1.90
CA LEU A 33 -3.87 3.18 -2.58
C LEU A 33 -3.68 3.94 -3.89
N ASP A 34 -2.97 5.07 -3.87
CA ASP A 34 -2.70 5.89 -5.07
C ASP A 34 -1.97 5.10 -6.16
N ARG A 35 -1.05 4.20 -5.77
CA ARG A 35 -0.37 3.31 -6.72
C ARG A 35 -1.31 2.32 -7.38
N ALA A 36 -2.17 1.66 -6.60
CA ALA A 36 -3.17 0.74 -7.15
C ALA A 36 -4.13 1.46 -8.08
N ASP A 37 -4.59 2.65 -7.67
CA ASP A 37 -5.51 3.47 -8.47
C ASP A 37 -4.87 3.92 -9.78
N SER A 38 -3.61 4.39 -9.74
CA SER A 38 -2.86 4.77 -10.95
C SER A 38 -2.74 3.63 -11.96
N VAL A 39 -2.46 2.41 -11.48
CA VAL A 39 -2.35 1.22 -12.35
C VAL A 39 -3.70 0.87 -12.99
N LEU A 40 -4.78 0.94 -12.21
CA LEU A 40 -6.13 0.71 -12.71
C LEU A 40 -6.57 1.80 -13.70
N MET A 41 -6.31 3.08 -13.41
CA MET A 41 -6.63 4.19 -14.30
C MET A 41 -5.91 4.08 -15.64
N LEU A 42 -4.63 3.66 -15.64
CA LEU A 42 -3.89 3.40 -16.88
C LEU A 42 -4.46 2.21 -17.66
N LEU A 43 -4.94 1.18 -16.96
CA LEU A 43 -5.61 0.05 -17.60
C LEU A 43 -6.96 0.46 -18.20
N GLU A 44 -7.76 1.23 -17.47
CA GLU A 44 -9.05 1.77 -17.93
C GLU A 44 -8.87 2.66 -19.16
N ASP A 45 -7.93 3.62 -19.14
CA ASP A 45 -7.62 4.46 -20.31
C ASP A 45 -7.19 3.61 -21.52
N HIS A 46 -6.49 2.50 -21.30
CA HIS A 46 -6.14 1.59 -22.38
C HIS A 46 -7.37 0.85 -22.94
N LEU A 47 -8.26 0.39 -22.08
CA LEU A 47 -9.45 -0.39 -22.45
C LEU A 47 -10.56 0.46 -23.09
N ASP A 48 -10.70 1.72 -22.69
CA ASP A 48 -11.70 2.65 -23.22
C ASP A 48 -11.29 3.30 -24.55
N GLY A 49 -10.01 3.20 -24.92
CA GLY A 49 -9.48 3.73 -26.16
C GLY A 49 -9.64 2.77 -27.34
N ASP A 50 -9.53 3.31 -28.57
CA ASP A 50 -9.45 2.53 -29.82
C ASP A 50 -8.04 1.89 -30.00
N LYS A 51 -7.48 1.41 -28.89
CA LYS A 51 -6.11 0.87 -28.78
C LYS A 51 -6.14 -0.66 -29.00
N PRO A 52 -5.05 -1.26 -29.51
CA PRO A 52 -4.95 -2.70 -29.64
C PRO A 52 -5.14 -3.41 -28.29
N ALA A 53 -5.80 -4.57 -28.31
CA ALA A 53 -6.02 -5.36 -27.10
C ALA A 53 -4.69 -5.73 -26.40
N LEU A 54 -4.65 -5.60 -25.08
CA LEU A 54 -3.52 -6.05 -24.28
C LEU A 54 -3.42 -7.57 -24.29
N SER A 55 -2.19 -8.08 -24.32
CA SER A 55 -1.97 -9.53 -24.17
C SER A 55 -2.40 -10.01 -22.77
N ASN A 56 -2.85 -11.26 -22.68
CA ASN A 56 -3.19 -11.90 -21.39
C ASN A 56 -2.04 -11.84 -20.38
N ARG A 57 -0.78 -11.82 -20.86
CA ARG A 57 0.40 -11.67 -20.00
C ARG A 57 0.43 -10.31 -19.32
N VAL A 58 0.15 -9.23 -20.07
CA VAL A 58 0.11 -7.88 -19.52
C VAL A 58 -1.04 -7.73 -18.53
N LEU A 59 -2.23 -8.21 -18.89
CA LEU A 59 -3.39 -8.20 -17.98
C LEU A 59 -3.10 -8.98 -16.68
N SER A 60 -2.48 -10.16 -16.79
CA SER A 60 -2.06 -10.95 -15.63
C SER A 60 -1.06 -10.20 -14.75
N SER A 61 -0.09 -9.50 -15.35
CA SER A 61 0.88 -8.68 -14.62
C SER A 61 0.22 -7.52 -13.87
N VAL A 62 -0.73 -6.82 -14.50
CA VAL A 62 -1.49 -5.75 -13.84
C VAL A 62 -2.31 -6.28 -12.66
N ILE A 63 -3.01 -7.40 -12.84
CA ILE A 63 -3.76 -8.05 -11.77
C ILE A 63 -2.83 -8.46 -10.62
N TRP A 64 -1.65 -9.00 -10.94
CA TRP A 64 -0.66 -9.38 -9.93
C TRP A 64 -0.16 -8.18 -9.14
N ASP A 65 0.15 -7.06 -9.81
CA ASP A 65 0.62 -5.83 -9.18
C ASP A 65 -0.42 -5.24 -8.21
N VAL A 66 -1.67 -5.09 -8.67
CA VAL A 66 -2.76 -4.57 -7.83
C VAL A 66 -2.99 -5.49 -6.63
N ARG A 67 -2.97 -6.82 -6.82
CA ARG A 67 -3.08 -7.78 -5.69
C ARG A 67 -1.94 -7.65 -4.69
N GLY A 68 -0.70 -7.44 -5.15
CA GLY A 68 0.44 -7.18 -4.27
C GLY A 68 0.25 -5.90 -3.45
N THR A 69 -0.24 -4.84 -4.10
CA THR A 69 -0.53 -3.56 -3.46
C THR A 69 -1.64 -3.66 -2.41
N LEU A 70 -2.72 -4.40 -2.70
CA LEU A 70 -3.77 -4.70 -1.73
C LEU A 70 -3.24 -5.52 -0.53
N GLY A 71 -2.32 -6.46 -0.79
CA GLY A 71 -1.64 -7.21 0.27
C GLY A 71 -0.84 -6.29 1.20
N LEU A 72 -0.12 -5.33 0.64
CA LEU A 72 0.62 -4.33 1.40
C LEU A 72 -0.32 -3.45 2.25
N ILE A 73 -1.38 -2.90 1.64
CA ILE A 73 -2.38 -2.08 2.35
C ILE A 73 -2.93 -2.85 3.56
N LYS A 74 -3.27 -4.13 3.39
CA LYS A 74 -3.76 -4.98 4.47
C LYS A 74 -2.74 -5.12 5.60
N THR A 75 -1.47 -5.38 5.28
CA THR A 75 -0.40 -5.48 6.27
C THR A 75 -0.24 -4.17 7.05
N LEU A 76 -0.23 -3.04 6.37
CA LEU A 76 -0.10 -1.72 6.99
C LEU A 76 -1.31 -1.38 7.87
N ALA A 77 -2.52 -1.68 7.41
CA ALA A 77 -3.74 -1.47 8.18
C ALA A 77 -3.76 -2.34 9.46
N LEU A 78 -3.35 -3.60 9.37
CA LEU A 78 -3.23 -4.49 10.54
C LEU A 78 -2.16 -3.98 11.51
N TYR A 79 -1.00 -3.55 11.01
CA TYR A 79 0.04 -2.95 11.85
C TYR A 79 -0.48 -1.69 12.55
N GLY A 80 -1.16 -0.81 11.82
CA GLY A 80 -1.81 0.40 12.36
C GLY A 80 -2.82 0.07 13.46
N ASP A 81 -3.67 -0.93 13.27
CA ASP A 81 -4.64 -1.40 14.29
C ASP A 81 -3.92 -1.88 15.56
N THR A 82 -2.86 -2.68 15.42
CA THR A 82 -2.11 -3.20 16.58
C THR A 82 -1.29 -2.15 17.32
N SER A 83 -0.82 -1.11 16.62
CA SER A 83 0.07 -0.08 17.18
C SER A 83 -0.67 1.18 17.63
N SER A 84 -1.96 1.32 17.28
CA SER A 84 -2.77 2.46 17.70
C SER A 84 -3.16 2.35 19.17
N VAL A 85 -2.89 3.39 19.94
CA VAL A 85 -3.47 3.55 21.28
C VAL A 85 -4.94 3.91 21.15
N PRO A 86 -5.87 3.26 21.90
CA PRO A 86 -7.25 3.70 21.97
C PRO A 86 -7.27 5.17 22.36
N MET A 87 -8.01 5.98 21.61
CA MET A 87 -8.22 7.38 21.97
C MET A 87 -8.95 7.39 23.31
N GLY A 88 -8.21 7.53 24.41
CA GLY A 88 -8.78 7.65 25.73
C GLY A 88 -9.76 8.81 25.68
N GLN A 89 -11.05 8.56 25.95
CA GLN A 89 -12.05 9.59 26.11
C GLN A 89 -11.47 10.63 27.08
N LYS A 90 -10.99 11.75 26.54
CA LYS A 90 -10.75 12.95 27.33
C LYS A 90 -12.14 13.33 27.81
N GLY A 91 -12.47 12.87 29.01
CA GLY A 91 -13.72 13.18 29.68
C GLY A 91 -13.95 14.68 29.56
N GLY A 92 -15.08 15.05 28.96
CA GLY A 92 -15.56 16.42 29.03
C GLY A 92 -15.68 16.75 30.51
N ALA A 93 -14.81 17.63 30.99
CA ALA A 93 -15.01 18.26 32.29
C ALA A 93 -16.27 19.13 32.18
N LEU A 94 -17.17 18.91 33.13
CA LEU A 94 -18.45 19.58 33.36
C LEU A 94 -18.29 21.10 33.51
#